data_AF-A0A1G0WHZ7-F1
#
_entry.id   AF-A0A1G0WHZ7-F1
#
_cell.length_a   1.000
_cell.length_b   1.000
_cell.length_c   1.000
_cell.angle_alpha   90.00
_cell.angle_beta   90.00
_cell.angle_gamma   90.00
#
_symmetry.space_group_name_H-M   'P 1'
#
loop_
_entity.id
_entity.type
_entity.pdbx_description
1 polymer ?
#
loop_
_entity_poly.entity_id
_entity_poly.type
_entity_poly.pdbx_seq_one_letter_code
_entity_poly.pdbx_strand_id
1 'polypeptide(L)'
;MKKYKYILLMIIILSIYLGINAQEPEFRVLGKKGNVNYQSKNNGWTDIKTGDRLFKNGKIKVGGNAYLGLVHSSGKTVEIKKEGTYNISKLAKDVSSFHSTTTQRFAKFVVDEITSGNDMLTQKKYKRSMENTGAVERATGGDVSYTATFSSLSGSDLSQFSALNDAIDCLIKTDKNYIRIKYPRTSYVIDDMVDFVWYKNSTISIYEFVIIDRNDNVIYSTKTSDTTLQLNLSELKLPKGMNYYWYLRNNDLKSDQYCFNWINNYDLKRLDEDIEPLLDGMTKGKDAASLMLLASIYEDENIMNRAIDSYEEALRLEPDVDGYRTLYARYLSRIGLDDEAIRILK
;
A
#
# COMPACT_ATOMS: atom_id res chain seq x y z
N MET A 1 -43.46 22.80 40.56
CA MET A 1 -42.20 22.20 41.09
C MET A 1 -42.01 20.71 40.80
N LYS A 2 -43.04 19.84 40.88
CA LYS A 2 -42.87 18.39 40.62
C LYS A 2 -42.39 18.03 39.19
N LYS A 3 -42.86 18.73 38.15
CA LYS A 3 -42.46 18.45 36.74
C LYS A 3 -40.97 18.70 36.44
N TYR A 4 -40.38 19.75 37.02
CA TYR A 4 -38.93 20.03 36.86
C TYR A 4 -38.05 19.03 37.60
N LYS A 5 -38.58 18.37 38.64
CA LYS A 5 -37.86 17.34 39.39
C LYS A 5 -37.63 16.07 38.55
N TYR A 6 -38.59 15.69 37.72
CA TYR A 6 -38.45 14.55 36.81
C TYR A 6 -37.58 14.86 35.59
N ILE A 7 -37.61 16.10 35.08
CA ILE A 7 -36.72 16.55 33.99
C ILE A 7 -35.26 16.59 34.48
N LEU A 8 -35.00 17.09 35.69
CA LEU A 8 -33.66 17.08 36.27
C LEU A 8 -33.15 15.66 36.53
N LEU A 9 -34.02 14.76 37.01
CA LEU A 9 -33.69 13.35 37.22
C LEU A 9 -33.35 12.63 35.90
N MET A 10 -34.07 12.96 34.81
CA MET A 10 -33.80 12.35 33.50
C MET A 10 -32.49 12.86 32.87
N ILE A 11 -32.15 14.14 33.04
CA ILE A 11 -30.86 14.69 32.58
C ILE A 11 -29.67 14.08 33.34
N ILE A 12 -29.84 13.82 34.65
CA ILE A 12 -28.82 13.13 35.47
C ILE A 12 -28.66 11.66 35.09
N ILE A 13 -29.75 10.98 34.71
CA ILE A 13 -29.68 9.60 34.21
C ILE A 13 -29.03 9.56 32.82
N LEU A 14 -29.29 10.55 31.96
CA LEU A 14 -28.70 10.64 30.62
C LEU A 14 -27.19 10.95 30.65
N SER A 15 -26.71 11.73 31.62
CA SER A 15 -25.29 12.03 31.78
C SER A 15 -24.46 10.86 32.32
N ILE A 16 -25.08 9.90 33.02
CA ILE A 16 -24.42 8.66 33.48
C ILE A 16 -24.12 7.71 32.32
N TYR A 17 -24.84 7.80 31.19
CA TYR A 17 -24.58 6.98 29.99
C TYR A 17 -23.46 7.53 29.08
N LEU A 18 -22.96 8.75 29.31
CA LEU A 18 -21.88 9.34 28.50
C LEU A 18 -20.46 8.94 28.97
N GLY A 19 -20.36 8.07 29.98
CA GLY A 19 -19.11 7.66 30.59
C GLY A 19 -18.47 6.37 30.02
N ILE A 20 -18.67 6.03 28.74
CA ILE A 20 -17.83 5.01 28.11
C ILE A 20 -16.52 5.71 27.72
N ASN A 21 -15.58 5.75 28.67
CA ASN A 21 -14.18 6.03 28.34
C ASN A 21 -13.68 4.87 27.47
N ALA A 22 -13.85 4.98 26.15
CA ALA A 22 -13.14 4.14 25.21
C ALA A 22 -11.66 4.53 25.35
N GLN A 23 -10.92 3.75 26.15
CA GLN A 23 -9.47 3.92 26.24
C GLN A 23 -8.91 3.71 24.83
N GLU A 24 -8.18 4.69 24.30
CA GLU A 24 -7.51 4.53 23.01
C GLU A 24 -6.46 3.39 23.12
N PRO A 25 -6.34 2.53 22.09
CA PRO A 25 -5.32 1.50 22.08
C PRO A 25 -3.92 2.14 22.02
N GLU A 26 -2.97 1.56 22.74
CA GLU A 26 -1.57 2.02 22.67
C GLU A 26 -0.89 1.51 21.40
N PHE A 27 -1.18 0.26 21.03
CA PHE A 27 -0.67 -0.32 19.82
C PHE A 27 -1.77 -0.96 19.00
N ARG A 28 -1.51 -1.07 17.71
CA ARG A 28 -2.25 -1.88 16.75
C ARG A 28 -1.29 -2.84 16.08
N VAL A 29 -1.78 -4.01 15.71
CA VAL A 29 -0.96 -5.07 15.09
C VAL A 29 -0.86 -4.83 13.59
N LEU A 30 0.36 -4.68 13.07
CA LEU A 30 0.63 -4.52 11.64
C LEU A 30 0.85 -5.85 10.93
N GLY A 31 1.48 -6.81 11.61
CA GLY A 31 1.85 -8.08 11.03
C GLY A 31 2.15 -9.11 12.11
N LYS A 32 1.83 -10.37 11.83
CA LYS A 32 2.07 -11.49 12.73
C LYS A 32 2.52 -12.72 11.93
N LYS A 33 3.47 -13.45 12.50
CA LYS A 33 3.84 -14.82 12.10
C LYS A 33 4.04 -15.66 13.34
N GLY A 34 3.62 -16.93 13.28
CA GLY A 34 3.80 -17.89 14.38
C GLY A 34 2.86 -17.63 15.56
N ASN A 35 3.18 -18.23 16.72
CA ASN A 35 2.32 -18.15 17.89
C ASN A 35 2.56 -16.84 18.67
N VAL A 36 1.55 -15.97 18.67
CA VAL A 36 1.56 -14.71 19.41
C VAL A 36 0.21 -14.52 20.10
N ASN A 37 0.23 -14.35 21.43
CA ASN A 37 -0.97 -14.17 22.23
C ASN A 37 -0.98 -12.83 22.96
N TYR A 38 -2.17 -12.28 23.19
CA TYR A 38 -2.42 -11.08 23.98
C TYR A 38 -3.23 -11.43 25.23
N GLN A 39 -2.92 -10.76 26.34
CA GLN A 39 -3.69 -10.80 27.57
C GLN A 39 -4.08 -9.37 27.95
N SER A 40 -5.37 -9.06 27.95
CA SER A 40 -5.89 -7.82 28.57
C SER A 40 -5.97 -7.99 30.09
N LYS A 41 -6.05 -6.88 30.84
CA LYS A 41 -6.00 -6.85 32.31
C LYS A 41 -6.93 -7.88 33.00
N ASN A 42 -8.10 -8.15 32.41
CA ASN A 42 -9.14 -9.01 32.98
C ASN A 42 -9.47 -10.26 32.16
N ASN A 43 -8.75 -10.52 31.06
CA ASN A 43 -9.06 -11.61 30.14
C ASN A 43 -7.93 -12.65 30.10
N GLY A 44 -8.26 -13.86 29.64
CA GLY A 44 -7.27 -14.90 29.35
C GLY A 44 -6.37 -14.55 28.15
N TRP A 45 -5.39 -15.41 27.89
CA TRP A 45 -4.57 -15.31 26.68
C TRP A 45 -5.41 -15.63 25.44
N THR A 46 -5.41 -14.71 24.49
CA THR A 46 -6.07 -14.89 23.20
C THR A 46 -5.07 -14.77 22.07
N ASP A 47 -5.24 -15.53 21.00
CA ASP A 47 -4.44 -15.39 19.79
C ASP A 47 -4.62 -13.99 19.17
N ILE A 48 -3.51 -13.37 18.76
CA ILE A 48 -3.51 -12.04 18.13
C ILE A 48 -3.75 -12.19 16.63
N LYS A 49 -4.47 -11.25 16.02
CA LYS A 49 -4.59 -11.08 14.57
C LYS A 49 -4.09 -9.72 14.12
N THR A 50 -3.74 -9.63 12.84
CA THR A 50 -3.43 -8.34 12.21
C THR A 50 -4.60 -7.39 12.41
N GLY A 51 -4.30 -6.17 12.84
CA GLY A 51 -5.30 -5.16 13.14
C GLY A 51 -5.84 -5.13 14.59
N ASP A 52 -5.51 -6.13 15.41
CA ASP A 52 -5.95 -6.15 16.81
C ASP A 52 -5.45 -4.94 17.59
N ARG A 53 -6.28 -4.51 18.54
CA ARG A 53 -6.05 -3.34 19.40
C ARG A 53 -5.45 -3.78 20.73
N LEU A 54 -4.28 -3.24 21.07
CA LEU A 54 -3.55 -3.59 22.28
C LEU A 54 -3.54 -2.40 23.25
N PHE A 55 -4.08 -2.61 24.44
CA PHE A 55 -4.25 -1.56 25.45
C PHE A 55 -3.11 -1.55 26.48
N LYS A 56 -2.84 -0.37 27.04
CA LYS A 56 -1.74 -0.06 27.98
C LYS A 56 -1.45 -1.11 29.06
N ASN A 57 -2.50 -1.69 29.64
CA ASN A 57 -2.38 -2.63 30.76
C ASN A 57 -2.24 -4.11 30.33
N GLY A 58 -2.15 -4.39 29.03
CA GLY A 58 -2.04 -5.74 28.52
C GLY A 58 -0.61 -6.27 28.45
N LYS A 59 -0.51 -7.57 28.13
CA LYS A 59 0.74 -8.29 27.90
C LYS A 59 0.69 -9.04 26.58
N ILE A 60 1.83 -9.16 25.93
CA ILE A 60 2.02 -9.95 24.72
C ILE A 60 2.93 -11.12 25.07
N LYS A 61 2.60 -12.31 24.59
CA LYS A 61 3.47 -13.49 24.62
C LYS A 61 3.85 -13.84 23.19
N VAL A 62 5.14 -13.81 22.87
CA VAL A 62 5.71 -14.15 21.56
C VAL A 62 6.44 -15.48 21.71
N GLY A 63 6.08 -16.48 20.89
CA GLY A 63 6.73 -17.79 20.88
C GLY A 63 8.07 -17.79 20.13
N GLY A 64 8.80 -18.91 20.20
CA GLY A 64 10.01 -19.12 19.41
C GLY A 64 9.74 -19.01 17.90
N ASN A 65 10.63 -18.31 17.18
CA ASN A 65 10.52 -18.03 15.73
C ASN A 65 9.24 -17.26 15.31
N ALA A 66 8.51 -16.67 16.26
CA ALA A 66 7.38 -15.81 15.96
C ALA A 66 7.85 -14.38 15.66
N TYR A 67 7.07 -13.67 14.86
CA TYR A 67 7.25 -12.26 14.55
C TYR A 67 5.98 -11.51 14.87
N LEU A 68 6.13 -10.32 15.47
CA LEU A 68 5.05 -9.38 15.69
C LEU A 68 5.52 -7.97 15.31
N GLY A 69 4.89 -7.41 14.28
CA GLY A 69 4.99 -6.01 13.93
C GLY A 69 3.84 -5.22 14.56
N LEU A 70 4.16 -4.16 15.29
CA LEU A 70 3.21 -3.27 15.94
C LEU A 70 3.38 -1.85 15.45
N VAL A 71 2.30 -1.08 15.50
CA VAL A 71 2.34 0.38 15.39
C VAL A 71 1.72 1.02 16.61
N HIS A 72 2.46 1.95 17.21
CA HIS A 72 2.05 2.73 18.36
C HIS A 72 1.08 3.85 17.95
N SER A 73 0.32 4.37 18.90
CA SER A 73 -0.54 5.55 18.74
C SER A 73 0.22 6.81 18.29
N SER A 74 1.54 6.87 18.48
CA SER A 74 2.41 7.92 17.93
C SER A 74 2.77 7.75 16.46
N GLY A 75 2.48 6.57 15.90
CA GLY A 75 2.87 6.14 14.56
C GLY A 75 4.26 5.49 14.47
N LYS A 76 4.99 5.36 15.59
CA LYS A 76 6.20 4.52 15.62
C LYS A 76 5.86 3.04 15.54
N THR A 77 6.70 2.31 14.83
CA THR A 77 6.61 0.85 14.71
C THR A 77 7.51 0.16 15.74
N VAL A 78 7.14 -1.07 16.11
CA VAL A 78 7.94 -1.94 16.97
C VAL A 78 7.87 -3.36 16.43
N GLU A 79 9.02 -3.97 16.17
CA GLU A 79 9.13 -5.39 15.85
C GLU A 79 9.57 -6.22 17.05
N ILE A 80 8.90 -7.35 17.28
CA ILE A 80 9.26 -8.31 18.33
C ILE A 80 9.49 -9.67 17.68
N LYS A 81 10.75 -10.11 17.67
CA LYS A 81 11.18 -11.41 17.12
C LYS A 81 11.69 -12.37 18.20
N LYS A 82 12.05 -11.83 19.37
CA LYS A 82 12.58 -12.62 20.47
C LYS A 82 11.43 -13.23 21.27
N GLU A 83 11.56 -14.51 21.59
CA GLU A 83 10.63 -15.20 22.46
C GLU A 83 10.57 -14.52 23.84
N GLY A 84 9.36 -14.34 24.37
CA GLY A 84 9.19 -13.79 25.69
C GLY A 84 7.81 -13.21 25.96
N THR A 85 7.66 -12.63 27.15
CA THR A 85 6.47 -11.88 27.55
C THR A 85 6.80 -10.40 27.69
N TYR A 86 6.02 -9.56 27.03
CA TYR A 86 6.24 -8.12 26.91
C TYR A 86 5.05 -7.35 27.50
N ASN A 87 5.33 -6.37 28.36
CA ASN A 87 4.30 -5.47 28.89
C ASN A 87 4.07 -4.32 27.90
N ILE A 88 2.82 -4.07 27.51
CA ILE A 88 2.48 -2.99 26.59
C ILE A 88 2.94 -1.63 27.12
N SER A 89 2.70 -1.36 28.40
CA SER A 89 3.13 -0.11 29.03
C SER A 89 4.64 0.12 29.04
N LYS A 90 5.45 -0.95 28.98
CA LYS A 90 6.90 -0.84 28.85
C LYS A 90 7.28 -0.53 27.41
N LEU A 91 6.73 -1.29 26.45
CA LEU A 91 6.94 -1.05 25.01
C LEU A 91 6.53 0.38 24.62
N ALA A 92 5.40 0.87 25.13
CA ALA A 92 4.91 2.22 24.86
C ALA A 92 5.89 3.30 25.34
N LYS A 93 6.50 3.12 26.52
CA LYS A 93 7.49 4.07 27.05
C LYS A 93 8.70 4.18 26.14
N ASP A 94 9.14 3.07 25.56
CA ASP A 94 10.31 3.02 24.67
C ASP A 94 10.06 3.78 23.34
N VAL A 95 8.79 4.01 22.96
CA VAL A 95 8.41 4.69 21.70
C VAL A 95 7.65 6.01 21.86
N SER A 96 7.26 6.38 23.08
CA SER A 96 6.39 7.54 23.37
C SER A 96 7.02 8.92 23.18
N SER A 97 8.32 9.03 22.91
CA SER A 97 9.01 10.34 22.81
C SER A 97 8.74 11.12 21.51
N PHE A 98 7.96 10.55 20.59
CA PHE A 98 7.79 11.08 19.24
C PHE A 98 6.31 11.34 18.96
N HIS A 99 5.98 12.54 18.49
CA HIS A 99 4.61 12.97 18.20
C HIS A 99 4.61 13.80 16.92
N SER A 100 4.40 13.16 15.77
CA SER A 100 4.09 13.86 14.53
C SER A 100 2.66 13.51 14.11
N THR A 101 1.84 14.54 13.87
CA THR A 101 0.44 14.40 13.46
C THR A 101 0.30 13.68 12.11
N THR A 102 1.30 13.82 11.24
CA THR A 102 1.40 13.16 9.94
C THR A 102 1.64 11.65 10.11
N THR A 103 2.59 11.23 10.96
CA THR A 103 2.84 9.79 11.26
C THR A 103 1.60 9.11 11.83
N GLN A 104 0.88 9.80 12.72
CA GLN A 104 -0.32 9.25 13.34
C GLN A 104 -1.42 8.99 12.31
N ARG A 105 -1.60 9.89 11.34
CA ARG A 105 -2.56 9.71 10.25
C ARG A 105 -2.20 8.50 9.39
N PHE A 106 -0.93 8.35 9.02
CA PHE A 106 -0.47 7.24 8.19
C PHE A 106 -0.51 5.90 8.92
N ALA A 107 -0.07 5.85 10.18
CA ALA A 107 -0.20 4.65 11.02
C ALA A 107 -1.66 4.23 11.19
N LYS A 108 -2.55 5.20 11.42
CA LYS A 108 -3.99 4.97 11.46
C LYS A 108 -4.49 4.44 10.12
N PHE A 109 -4.06 5.04 9.01
CA PHE A 109 -4.43 4.61 7.66
C PHE A 109 -4.03 3.16 7.39
N VAL A 110 -2.76 2.78 7.64
CA VAL A 110 -2.27 1.40 7.46
C VAL A 110 -3.09 0.42 8.30
N VAL A 111 -3.34 0.73 9.57
CA VAL A 111 -4.14 -0.16 10.41
C VAL A 111 -5.58 -0.23 9.93
N ASP A 112 -6.17 0.89 9.53
CA ASP A 112 -7.54 0.91 9.03
C ASP A 112 -7.63 0.09 7.73
N GLU A 113 -6.64 0.14 6.84
CA GLU A 113 -6.56 -0.67 5.61
C GLU A 113 -6.35 -2.18 5.89
N ILE A 114 -5.57 -2.50 6.93
CA ILE A 114 -5.36 -3.86 7.42
C ILE A 114 -6.62 -4.45 8.07
N THR A 115 -7.32 -3.64 8.87
CA THR A 115 -8.47 -4.06 9.69
C THR A 115 -9.78 -4.03 8.93
N SER A 116 -9.88 -3.16 7.93
CA SER A 116 -11.07 -3.06 7.10
C SER A 116 -10.99 -4.16 6.06
N GLY A 117 -11.95 -5.09 6.11
CA GLY A 117 -12.22 -6.01 5.00
C GLY A 117 -12.72 -5.29 3.74
N ASN A 118 -12.98 -3.98 3.83
CA ASN A 118 -13.40 -3.12 2.74
C ASN A 118 -12.35 -2.06 2.43
N ASP A 119 -12.03 -2.00 1.14
CA ASP A 119 -11.21 -1.07 0.37
C ASP A 119 -11.45 0.41 0.78
N MET A 120 -10.73 0.90 1.81
CA MET A 120 -10.88 2.29 2.28
C MET A 120 -10.00 3.28 1.51
N LEU A 121 -9.00 2.82 0.75
CA LEU A 121 -8.54 3.54 -0.44
C LEU A 121 -9.51 3.30 -1.59
N THR A 122 -10.70 3.89 -1.46
CA THR A 122 -11.66 3.92 -2.58
C THR A 122 -10.94 4.29 -3.87
N GLN A 123 -11.25 3.56 -4.96
CA GLN A 123 -10.93 3.89 -6.35
C GLN A 123 -11.02 5.41 -6.66
N LYS A 124 -11.78 6.18 -5.86
CA LYS A 124 -11.94 7.63 -5.90
C LYS A 124 -10.64 8.45 -5.85
N LYS A 125 -9.61 8.07 -5.07
CA LYS A 125 -8.33 8.83 -5.05
C LYS A 125 -7.47 8.54 -6.28
N TYR A 126 -7.34 7.27 -6.66
CA TYR A 126 -6.71 6.87 -7.92
C TYR A 126 -7.42 7.50 -9.13
N LYS A 127 -8.75 7.44 -9.17
CA LYS A 127 -9.60 8.14 -10.17
C LYS A 127 -9.40 9.65 -10.15
N ARG A 128 -9.25 10.28 -8.97
CA ARG A 128 -8.93 11.71 -8.87
C ARG A 128 -7.51 12.04 -9.37
N SER A 129 -6.54 11.16 -9.19
CA SER A 129 -5.21 11.32 -9.80
C SER A 129 -5.29 11.24 -11.34
N MET A 130 -6.13 10.34 -11.87
CA MET A 130 -6.47 10.28 -13.31
C MET A 130 -7.17 11.57 -13.79
N GLU A 131 -8.10 12.12 -13.02
CA GLU A 131 -8.74 13.43 -13.29
C GLU A 131 -7.73 14.58 -13.32
N ASN A 132 -6.82 14.64 -12.33
CA ASN A 132 -5.83 15.72 -12.19
C ASN A 132 -4.69 15.64 -13.22
N THR A 133 -4.29 14.44 -13.63
CA THR A 133 -3.26 14.22 -14.65
C THR A 133 -3.80 14.29 -16.09
N GLY A 134 -5.11 14.39 -16.26
CA GLY A 134 -5.78 14.37 -17.56
C GLY A 134 -5.70 13.00 -18.26
N ALA A 135 -5.24 11.96 -17.56
CA ALA A 135 -5.17 10.60 -18.05
C ALA A 135 -6.56 9.96 -17.96
N VAL A 136 -7.42 10.23 -18.94
CA VAL A 136 -8.73 9.56 -19.04
C VAL A 136 -8.52 8.19 -19.69
N GLU A 137 -9.16 7.15 -19.14
CA GLU A 137 -9.19 5.82 -19.76
C GLU A 137 -9.77 5.91 -21.18
N ARG A 138 -8.91 5.80 -22.20
CA ARG A 138 -9.33 5.41 -23.54
C ARG A 138 -9.04 3.93 -23.69
N ALA A 139 -9.88 3.12 -23.07
CA ALA A 139 -9.76 1.67 -23.17
C ALA A 139 -9.90 1.26 -24.63
N THR A 140 -8.80 0.82 -25.25
CA THR A 140 -8.86 0.11 -26.54
C THR A 140 -9.05 -1.38 -26.27
N GLY A 141 -10.27 -1.73 -25.81
CA GLY A 141 -10.77 -3.10 -25.82
C GLY A 141 -10.53 -3.94 -24.55
N GLY A 142 -11.63 -4.51 -24.03
CA GLY A 142 -11.64 -5.67 -23.14
C GLY A 142 -11.84 -5.36 -21.66
N ASP A 143 -13.05 -4.94 -21.27
CA ASP A 143 -13.48 -4.92 -19.87
C ASP A 143 -13.60 -6.36 -19.34
N VAL A 144 -12.54 -6.85 -18.69
CA VAL A 144 -12.67 -7.93 -17.71
C VAL A 144 -12.44 -7.31 -16.34
N SER A 145 -13.54 -7.11 -15.60
CA SER A 145 -13.49 -6.54 -14.25
C SER A 145 -13.01 -7.61 -13.25
N TYR A 146 -11.70 -7.65 -12.99
CA TYR A 146 -11.09 -8.53 -11.98
C TYR A 146 -11.31 -8.04 -10.52
N THR A 147 -11.80 -6.82 -10.36
CA THR A 147 -11.96 -6.11 -9.06
C THR A 147 -12.86 -6.81 -8.03
N ALA A 148 -13.77 -7.68 -8.46
CA ALA A 148 -14.69 -8.38 -7.56
C ALA A 148 -14.03 -9.58 -6.83
N THR A 149 -12.91 -10.11 -7.33
CA THR A 149 -12.37 -11.38 -6.83
C THR A 149 -11.48 -11.20 -5.60
N PHE A 150 -10.64 -10.16 -5.56
CA PHE A 150 -9.68 -9.94 -4.47
C PHE A 150 -10.29 -9.46 -3.15
N SER A 151 -11.40 -8.72 -3.21
CA SER A 151 -12.09 -8.19 -2.02
C SER A 151 -12.70 -9.29 -1.14
N SER A 152 -12.89 -10.49 -1.68
CA SER A 152 -13.46 -11.64 -0.96
C SER A 152 -12.42 -12.57 -0.32
N LEU A 153 -11.13 -12.41 -0.64
CA LEU A 153 -10.09 -13.34 -0.19
C LEU A 153 -9.73 -13.10 1.28
N SER A 154 -10.33 -13.93 2.15
CA SER A 154 -9.80 -14.24 3.48
C SER A 154 -9.22 -15.66 3.48
N GLY A 155 -8.35 -15.98 4.45
CA GLY A 155 -7.39 -17.10 4.44
C GLY A 155 -7.87 -18.55 4.21
N SER A 156 -9.11 -18.80 3.78
CA SER A 156 -9.62 -20.09 3.30
C SER A 156 -9.92 -20.14 1.79
N ASP A 157 -9.99 -18.99 1.10
CA ASP A 157 -10.36 -18.92 -0.33
C ASP A 157 -9.19 -19.18 -1.31
N LEU A 158 -8.00 -19.45 -0.78
CA LEU A 158 -6.83 -19.91 -1.53
C LEU A 158 -7.04 -21.26 -2.23
N SER A 159 -8.20 -21.91 -2.10
CA SER A 159 -8.57 -23.14 -2.80
C SER A 159 -9.30 -22.90 -4.14
N GLN A 160 -9.65 -21.65 -4.48
CA GLN A 160 -10.28 -21.27 -5.76
C GLN A 160 -9.28 -21.17 -6.94
N PHE A 161 -8.20 -21.95 -6.93
CA PHE A 161 -7.18 -22.01 -7.99
C PHE A 161 -7.72 -22.45 -9.38
N SER A 162 -8.97 -22.92 -9.49
CA SER A 162 -9.57 -23.21 -10.80
C SER A 162 -9.83 -21.93 -11.60
N ALA A 163 -10.28 -20.85 -10.97
CA ALA A 163 -10.46 -19.55 -11.61
C ALA A 163 -9.13 -18.94 -12.07
N LEU A 164 -8.03 -19.32 -11.43
CA LEU A 164 -6.68 -18.89 -11.78
C LEU A 164 -6.16 -19.55 -13.06
N ASN A 165 -6.48 -20.83 -13.30
CA ASN A 165 -6.11 -21.49 -14.56
C ASN A 165 -6.91 -20.91 -15.74
N ASP A 166 -8.20 -20.61 -15.53
CA ASP A 166 -9.03 -19.95 -16.55
C ASP A 166 -8.57 -18.50 -16.82
N ALA A 167 -8.12 -17.79 -15.78
CA ALA A 167 -7.49 -16.47 -15.91
C ALA A 167 -6.15 -16.54 -16.65
N ILE A 168 -5.30 -17.53 -16.37
CA ILE A 168 -4.02 -17.76 -17.07
C ILE A 168 -4.27 -18.05 -18.56
N ASP A 169 -5.25 -18.87 -18.90
CA ASP A 169 -5.61 -19.15 -20.30
C ASP A 169 -6.18 -17.93 -21.02
N CYS A 170 -6.91 -17.05 -20.31
CA CYS A 170 -7.35 -15.76 -20.82
C CYS A 170 -6.17 -14.79 -21.04
N LEU A 171 -5.23 -14.74 -20.09
CA LEU A 171 -4.01 -13.92 -20.15
C LEU A 171 -3.13 -14.31 -21.34
N ILE A 172 -2.97 -15.61 -21.61
CA ILE A 172 -2.19 -16.11 -22.75
C ILE A 172 -2.86 -15.75 -24.10
N LYS A 173 -4.19 -15.74 -24.17
CA LYS A 173 -4.93 -15.36 -25.40
C LYS A 173 -4.92 -13.86 -25.65
N THR A 174 -5.03 -13.05 -24.60
CA THR A 174 -4.98 -11.57 -24.69
C THR A 174 -3.58 -11.06 -25.00
N ASP A 175 -2.53 -11.72 -24.51
CA ASP A 175 -1.13 -11.32 -24.74
C ASP A 175 -0.70 -11.39 -26.21
N LYS A 176 -1.37 -12.15 -27.08
CA LYS A 176 -1.01 -12.19 -28.51
C LYS A 176 -1.45 -10.95 -29.30
N ASN A 177 -2.51 -10.28 -28.86
CA ASN A 177 -3.15 -9.21 -29.64
C ASN A 177 -2.99 -7.83 -29.03
N TYR A 178 -2.23 -7.70 -27.94
CA TYR A 178 -2.04 -6.44 -27.23
C TYR A 178 -0.69 -6.42 -26.50
N ILE A 179 -0.11 -5.22 -26.31
CA ILE A 179 1.13 -5.04 -25.55
C ILE A 179 0.78 -4.64 -24.12
N ARG A 180 0.96 -5.56 -23.17
CA ARG A 180 0.63 -5.32 -21.76
C ARG A 180 1.79 -4.66 -21.03
N ILE A 181 1.50 -3.54 -20.39
CA ILE A 181 2.48 -2.77 -19.61
C ILE A 181 2.43 -3.21 -18.14
N LYS A 182 3.60 -3.40 -17.53
CA LYS A 182 3.80 -3.70 -16.11
C LYS A 182 4.23 -2.41 -15.42
N TYR A 183 3.33 -1.43 -15.45
CA TYR A 183 3.54 -0.12 -14.88
C TYR A 183 2.19 0.46 -14.47
N PRO A 184 2.11 1.28 -13.42
CA PRO A 184 0.88 1.97 -13.06
C PRO A 184 0.43 2.98 -14.14
N ARG A 185 -0.88 3.05 -14.41
CA ARG A 185 -1.45 3.97 -15.43
C ARG A 185 -1.01 5.42 -15.25
N THR A 186 -0.96 5.89 -14.00
CA THR A 186 -0.51 7.22 -13.63
C THR A 186 0.36 7.14 -12.39
N SER A 187 1.52 7.79 -12.38
CA SER A 187 2.37 7.87 -11.18
C SER A 187 3.13 9.19 -11.13
N TYR A 188 3.35 9.71 -9.93
CA TYR A 188 4.47 10.62 -9.71
C TYR A 188 5.77 9.84 -9.68
N VAL A 189 6.82 10.46 -10.17
CA VAL A 189 8.19 9.96 -10.14
C VAL A 189 9.02 10.97 -9.38
N ILE A 190 9.76 10.50 -8.38
CA ILE A 190 10.66 11.34 -7.58
C ILE A 190 12.13 11.17 -7.96
N ASP A 191 12.46 10.09 -8.67
CA ASP A 191 13.82 9.72 -9.04
C ASP A 191 14.19 10.21 -10.44
N ASP A 192 15.47 10.43 -10.65
CA ASP A 192 16.02 10.70 -11.98
C ASP A 192 16.07 9.40 -12.80
N MET A 193 16.35 8.27 -12.16
CA MET A 193 16.40 6.94 -12.78
C MET A 193 15.05 6.25 -12.66
N VAL A 194 14.45 5.90 -13.79
CA VAL A 194 13.13 5.26 -13.84
C VAL A 194 13.19 3.99 -14.66
N ASP A 195 12.65 2.92 -14.09
CA ASP A 195 12.45 1.66 -14.77
C ASP A 195 11.05 1.62 -15.41
N PHE A 196 11.02 1.49 -16.73
CA PHE A 196 9.82 1.22 -17.49
C PHE A 196 9.77 -0.27 -17.79
N VAL A 197 8.71 -0.94 -17.34
CA VAL A 197 8.61 -2.42 -17.40
C VAL A 197 7.33 -2.83 -18.10
N TRP A 198 7.40 -3.89 -18.90
CA TRP A 198 6.25 -4.49 -19.59
C TRP A 198 6.31 -6.01 -19.59
N TYR A 199 5.20 -6.63 -19.94
CA TYR A 199 5.15 -8.08 -20.09
C TYR A 199 5.71 -8.50 -21.44
N LYS A 200 6.45 -9.62 -21.44
CA LYS A 200 6.94 -10.22 -22.67
C LYS A 200 5.74 -10.69 -23.50
N ASN A 201 5.66 -10.21 -24.73
CA ASN A 201 4.68 -10.63 -25.71
C ASN A 201 5.29 -11.74 -26.57
N SER A 202 4.62 -12.88 -26.66
CA SER A 202 5.13 -14.06 -27.40
C SER A 202 5.34 -13.86 -28.91
N THR A 203 4.73 -12.83 -29.50
CA THR A 203 4.75 -12.56 -30.95
C THR A 203 5.64 -11.38 -31.35
N ILE A 204 6.10 -10.58 -30.38
CA ILE A 204 6.90 -9.38 -30.62
C ILE A 204 8.36 -9.65 -30.22
N SER A 205 9.27 -9.45 -31.17
CA SER A 205 10.71 -9.56 -30.92
C SER A 205 11.38 -8.23 -30.61
N ILE A 206 10.82 -7.12 -31.10
CA ILE A 206 11.35 -5.77 -30.92
C ILE A 206 10.19 -4.82 -30.62
N TYR A 207 10.34 -4.08 -29.53
CA TYR A 207 9.47 -2.98 -29.14
C TYR A 207 10.10 -1.66 -29.53
N GLU A 208 9.29 -0.70 -29.96
CA GLU A 208 9.64 0.71 -29.95
C GLU A 208 8.99 1.36 -28.73
N PHE A 209 9.83 1.83 -27.81
CA PHE A 209 9.43 2.61 -26.65
C PHE A 209 9.41 4.08 -27.02
N VAL A 210 8.31 4.78 -26.71
CA VAL A 210 8.11 6.18 -27.07
C VAL A 210 7.64 6.99 -25.86
N ILE A 211 8.27 8.13 -25.60
CA ILE A 211 7.80 9.17 -24.66
C ILE A 211 7.33 10.37 -25.46
N ILE A 212 6.16 10.91 -25.10
CA ILE A 212 5.55 12.10 -25.68
C ILE A 212 5.21 13.14 -24.60
N ASP A 213 5.14 14.41 -25.00
CA ASP A 213 4.59 15.48 -24.16
C ASP A 213 3.05 15.50 -24.20
N ARG A 214 2.43 16.49 -23.52
CA ARG A 214 0.97 16.70 -23.52
C ARG A 214 0.38 17.11 -24.88
N ASN A 215 1.22 17.48 -25.85
CA ASN A 215 0.82 17.90 -27.20
C ASN A 215 1.12 16.79 -28.24
N ASP A 216 1.34 15.55 -27.78
CA ASP A 216 1.69 14.40 -28.61
C ASP A 216 3.05 14.52 -29.34
N ASN A 217 3.91 15.48 -28.97
CA ASN A 217 5.26 15.57 -29.54
C ASN A 217 6.14 14.46 -28.98
N VAL A 218 6.81 13.71 -29.86
CA VAL A 218 7.80 12.70 -29.46
C VAL A 218 9.02 13.37 -28.85
N ILE A 219 9.26 13.09 -27.57
CA ILE A 219 10.43 13.58 -26.84
C ILE A 219 11.57 12.56 -26.92
N TYR A 220 11.23 11.28 -26.82
CA TYR A 220 12.20 10.19 -26.84
C TYR A 220 11.60 8.97 -27.54
N SER A 221 12.40 8.28 -28.34
CA SER A 221 12.05 6.96 -28.87
C SER A 221 13.30 6.09 -28.98
N THR A 222 13.16 4.81 -28.62
CA THR A 222 14.21 3.81 -28.80
C THR A 222 13.62 2.45 -29.10
N LYS A 223 14.41 1.57 -29.72
CA LYS A 223 14.01 0.18 -29.97
C LYS A 223 14.77 -0.76 -29.05
N THR A 224 14.08 -1.75 -28.49
CA THR A 224 14.67 -2.78 -27.64
C THR A 224 13.94 -4.12 -27.79
N SER A 225 14.67 -5.22 -27.58
CA SER A 225 14.10 -6.56 -27.45
C SER A 225 13.82 -6.96 -25.99
N ASP A 226 14.31 -6.17 -25.03
CA ASP A 226 14.11 -6.41 -23.62
C ASP A 226 12.68 -6.05 -23.19
N THR A 227 12.33 -6.39 -21.95
CA THR A 227 11.03 -6.06 -21.33
C THR A 227 11.13 -4.98 -20.24
N THR A 228 12.32 -4.43 -20.09
CA THR A 228 12.65 -3.37 -19.14
C THR A 228 13.53 -2.36 -19.85
N LEU A 229 13.25 -1.08 -19.61
CA LEU A 229 14.08 0.03 -20.06
C LEU A 229 14.28 0.99 -18.90
N GLN A 230 15.53 1.14 -18.47
CA GLN A 230 15.91 2.11 -17.46
C GLN A 230 16.34 3.41 -18.15
N LEU A 231 15.75 4.55 -17.76
CA LEU A 231 16.08 5.86 -18.30
C LEU A 231 16.44 6.85 -17.21
N ASN A 232 17.41 7.71 -17.52
CA ASN A 232 17.73 8.89 -16.74
C ASN A 232 16.94 10.10 -17.28
N LEU A 233 15.89 10.52 -16.57
CA LEU A 233 15.03 11.63 -16.99
C LEU A 233 15.78 12.97 -17.05
N SER A 234 16.83 13.14 -16.23
CA SER A 234 17.70 14.33 -16.25
C SER A 234 18.50 14.44 -17.53
N GLU A 235 18.94 13.32 -18.11
CA GLU A 235 19.66 13.30 -19.39
C GLU A 235 18.74 13.63 -20.58
N LEU A 236 17.45 13.29 -20.47
CA LEU A 236 16.42 13.67 -21.44
C LEU A 236 16.04 15.15 -21.36
N LYS A 237 16.55 15.89 -20.37
CA LYS A 237 16.29 17.33 -20.13
C LYS A 237 14.79 17.64 -20.02
N LEU A 238 14.03 16.72 -19.44
CA LEU A 238 12.60 16.89 -19.23
C LEU A 238 12.33 17.94 -18.14
N PRO A 239 11.49 18.95 -18.37
CA PRO A 239 11.00 19.80 -17.29
C PRO A 239 10.28 19.03 -16.18
N LYS A 240 10.71 19.21 -14.93
CA LYS A 240 9.98 18.71 -13.77
C LYS A 240 8.64 19.45 -13.60
N GLY A 241 7.68 18.80 -12.95
CA GLY A 241 6.29 19.23 -12.73
C GLY A 241 5.34 18.95 -13.89
N MET A 242 5.83 18.36 -14.99
CA MET A 242 5.04 18.10 -16.19
C MET A 242 4.59 16.64 -16.29
N ASN A 243 3.46 16.42 -16.96
CA ASN A 243 3.04 15.07 -17.32
C ASN A 243 3.68 14.69 -18.65
N TYR A 244 4.23 13.49 -18.67
CA TYR A 244 4.73 12.81 -19.85
C TYR A 244 3.93 11.53 -20.04
N TYR A 245 3.69 11.19 -21.30
CA TYR A 245 3.03 9.93 -21.63
C TYR A 245 4.00 9.04 -22.35
N TRP A 246 3.88 7.75 -22.13
CA TRP A 246 4.70 6.77 -22.81
C TRP A 246 3.88 5.57 -23.21
N TYR A 247 4.35 4.89 -24.24
CA TYR A 247 3.73 3.68 -24.76
C TYR A 247 4.77 2.84 -25.50
N LEU A 248 4.42 1.58 -25.73
CA LEU A 248 5.14 0.69 -26.61
C LEU A 248 4.38 0.52 -27.92
N ARG A 249 5.10 0.35 -29.01
CA ARG A 249 4.52 -0.11 -30.27
C ARG A 249 5.45 -1.07 -30.99
N ASN A 250 4.89 -1.87 -31.87
CA ASN A 250 5.62 -2.46 -32.98
C ASN A 250 4.90 -2.07 -34.30
N ASN A 251 5.18 -2.77 -35.39
CA ASN A 251 4.54 -2.47 -36.68
C ASN A 251 3.01 -2.69 -36.67
N ASP A 252 2.50 -3.58 -35.82
CA ASP A 252 1.12 -4.08 -35.88
C ASP A 252 0.29 -3.70 -34.64
N LEU A 253 0.95 -3.52 -33.51
CA LEU A 253 0.35 -3.34 -32.18
C LEU A 253 0.90 -2.10 -31.50
N LYS A 254 0.06 -1.48 -30.69
CA LYS A 254 0.41 -0.34 -29.82
C LYS A 254 -0.23 -0.58 -28.46
N SER A 255 0.54 -0.39 -27.39
CA SER A 255 -0.02 -0.39 -26.03
C SER A 255 -0.88 0.85 -25.82
N ASP A 256 -1.72 0.81 -24.80
CA ASP A 256 -2.26 2.04 -24.24
C ASP A 256 -1.13 2.97 -23.76
N GLN A 257 -1.48 4.24 -23.58
CA GLN A 257 -0.59 5.25 -23.02
C GLN A 257 -0.63 5.24 -21.49
N TYR A 258 0.55 5.39 -20.90
CA TYR A 258 0.79 5.47 -19.46
C TYR A 258 1.39 6.82 -19.16
N CYS A 259 1.00 7.43 -18.04
CA CYS A 259 1.41 8.77 -17.65
C CYS A 259 2.37 8.71 -16.47
N PHE A 260 3.44 9.50 -16.53
CA PHE A 260 4.19 9.86 -15.34
C PHE A 260 4.30 11.37 -15.20
N ASN A 261 4.24 11.86 -13.97
CA ASN A 261 4.61 13.23 -13.64
C ASN A 261 5.95 13.20 -12.92
N TRP A 262 6.97 13.81 -13.51
CA TRP A 262 8.24 13.92 -12.82
C TRP A 262 8.15 15.09 -11.84
N ILE A 263 8.09 14.80 -10.54
CA ILE A 263 7.74 15.79 -9.51
C ILE A 263 8.67 17.01 -9.56
N ASN A 264 8.14 18.21 -9.32
CA ASN A 264 8.96 19.40 -9.21
C ASN A 264 9.71 19.46 -7.87
N ASN A 265 10.79 20.24 -7.82
CA ASN A 265 11.65 20.32 -6.64
C ASN A 265 10.93 20.90 -5.41
N TYR A 266 9.89 21.72 -5.59
CA TYR A 266 9.12 22.29 -4.47
C TYR A 266 8.25 21.22 -3.81
N ASP A 267 7.49 20.47 -4.60
CA ASP A 267 6.63 19.37 -4.12
C ASP A 267 7.48 18.22 -3.57
N LEU A 268 8.64 17.92 -4.19
CA LEU A 268 9.59 16.94 -3.66
C LEU A 268 10.11 17.35 -2.28
N LYS A 269 10.51 18.62 -2.11
CA LYS A 269 10.98 19.10 -0.81
C LYS A 269 9.89 18.99 0.26
N ARG A 270 8.64 19.34 -0.08
CA ARG A 270 7.52 19.22 0.85
C ARG A 270 7.27 17.76 1.23
N LEU A 271 7.32 16.86 0.26
CA LEU A 271 7.23 15.42 0.49
C LEU A 271 8.34 14.93 1.43
N ASP A 272 9.58 15.37 1.20
CA ASP A 272 10.72 15.01 2.06
C ASP A 272 10.52 15.55 3.48
N GLU A 273 10.06 16.79 3.64
CA GLU A 273 9.72 17.35 4.95
C GLU A 273 8.60 16.58 5.68
N ASP A 274 7.66 15.98 4.93
CA ASP A 274 6.59 15.14 5.48
C ASP A 274 7.07 13.71 5.82
N ILE A 275 8.05 13.17 5.07
CA ILE A 275 8.57 11.80 5.23
C ILE A 275 9.74 11.73 6.23
N GLU A 276 10.61 12.74 6.28
CA GLU A 276 11.83 12.75 7.12
C GLU A 276 11.55 12.49 8.60
N PRO A 277 10.57 13.15 9.26
CA PRO A 277 10.27 12.86 10.66
C PRO A 277 9.86 11.40 10.86
N LEU A 278 9.23 10.80 9.86
CA LEU A 278 8.81 9.39 9.89
C LEU A 278 10.04 8.49 9.87
N LEU A 279 10.96 8.74 8.93
CA LEU A 279 12.19 7.95 8.79
C LEU A 279 13.12 8.09 9.99
N ASP A 280 13.24 9.28 10.58
CA ASP A 280 14.02 9.52 11.80
C ASP A 280 13.37 8.87 13.04
N GLY A 281 12.03 8.82 13.06
CA GLY A 281 11.24 8.13 14.08
C GLY A 281 11.27 6.60 13.99
N MET A 282 11.51 6.04 12.80
CA MET A 282 11.69 4.61 12.56
C MET A 282 13.08 4.18 13.02
N THR A 283 13.24 3.93 14.31
CA THR A 283 14.54 3.67 14.94
C THR A 283 15.33 2.54 14.28
N LYS A 284 16.59 2.82 13.88
CA LYS A 284 17.64 1.86 13.47
C LYS A 284 17.43 1.12 12.13
N GLY A 285 16.90 1.83 11.14
CA GLY A 285 16.79 1.32 9.77
C GLY A 285 15.37 0.88 9.42
N LYS A 286 15.11 0.73 8.13
CA LYS A 286 13.80 0.39 7.60
C LYS A 286 13.47 -1.08 7.91
N ASP A 287 12.88 -1.35 9.07
CA ASP A 287 12.32 -2.68 9.39
C ASP A 287 11.05 -2.95 8.57
N ALA A 288 10.57 -4.20 8.54
CA ALA A 288 9.47 -4.58 7.66
C ALA A 288 8.18 -3.81 7.99
N ALA A 289 7.86 -3.65 9.28
CA ALA A 289 6.71 -2.85 9.72
C ALA A 289 6.81 -1.38 9.27
N SER A 290 8.00 -0.80 9.34
CA SER A 290 8.29 0.58 8.92
C SER A 290 8.19 0.75 7.40
N LEU A 291 8.62 -0.25 6.63
CA LEU A 291 8.51 -0.27 5.18
C LEU A 291 7.06 -0.34 4.71
N MET A 292 6.21 -1.09 5.42
CA MET A 292 4.77 -1.12 5.13
C MET A 292 4.12 0.25 5.36
N LEU A 293 4.55 0.98 6.39
CA LEU A 293 4.12 2.36 6.61
C LEU A 293 4.61 3.28 5.47
N LEU A 294 5.88 3.17 5.09
CA LEU A 294 6.45 3.94 4.00
C LEU A 294 5.73 3.69 2.67
N ALA A 295 5.38 2.43 2.37
CA ALA A 295 4.62 2.06 1.19
C ALA A 295 3.28 2.81 1.14
N SER A 296 2.55 2.84 2.27
CA SER A 296 1.25 3.51 2.37
C SER A 296 1.30 5.02 2.12
N ILE A 297 2.43 5.66 2.46
CA ILE A 297 2.63 7.09 2.24
C ILE A 297 2.86 7.35 0.77
N TYR A 298 3.72 6.55 0.14
CA TYR A 298 3.94 6.63 -1.29
C TYR A 298 2.68 6.31 -2.09
N GLU A 299 1.80 5.43 -1.60
CA GLU A 299 0.47 5.24 -2.17
C GLU A 299 -0.39 6.51 -2.10
N ASP A 300 -0.44 7.17 -0.94
CA ASP A 300 -1.26 8.37 -0.74
C ASP A 300 -0.80 9.53 -1.63
N GLU A 301 0.51 9.63 -1.83
CA GLU A 301 1.16 10.63 -2.70
C GLU A 301 1.24 10.17 -4.17
N ASN A 302 0.70 8.99 -4.51
CA ASN A 302 0.65 8.44 -5.86
C ASN A 302 2.06 8.25 -6.49
N ILE A 303 3.07 7.96 -5.67
CA ILE A 303 4.46 7.66 -6.06
C ILE A 303 4.62 6.14 -6.08
N MET A 304 4.04 5.54 -7.10
CA MET A 304 3.69 4.12 -7.06
C MET A 304 4.90 3.20 -7.11
N ASN A 305 5.97 3.58 -7.81
CA ASN A 305 7.23 2.83 -7.84
C ASN A 305 7.84 2.72 -6.44
N ARG A 306 7.84 3.80 -5.65
CA ARG A 306 8.38 3.78 -4.29
C ARG A 306 7.50 3.02 -3.30
N ALA A 307 6.19 3.02 -3.53
CA ALA A 307 5.28 2.14 -2.79
C ALA A 307 5.59 0.67 -3.07
N ILE A 308 5.75 0.29 -4.35
CA ILE A 308 6.16 -1.06 -4.77
C ILE A 308 7.48 -1.47 -4.11
N ASP A 309 8.53 -0.65 -4.25
CA ASP A 309 9.85 -0.91 -3.65
C ASP A 309 9.75 -1.19 -2.14
N SER A 310 8.94 -0.39 -1.44
CA SER A 310 8.77 -0.49 0.00
C SER A 310 8.04 -1.79 0.39
N TYR A 311 7.01 -2.19 -0.36
CA TYR A 311 6.34 -3.47 -0.15
C TYR A 311 7.26 -4.66 -0.42
N GLU A 312 7.98 -4.65 -1.53
CA GLU A 312 8.89 -5.73 -1.90
C GLU A 312 10.01 -5.90 -0.88
N GLU A 313 10.55 -4.78 -0.38
CA GLU A 313 11.55 -4.80 0.69
C GLU A 313 10.98 -5.34 2.00
N ALA A 314 9.75 -4.94 2.39
CA ALA A 314 9.10 -5.46 3.60
C ALA A 314 8.93 -6.98 3.52
N LEU A 315 8.50 -7.49 2.37
CA LEU A 315 8.38 -8.93 2.11
C LEU A 315 9.71 -9.64 2.01
N ARG A 316 10.77 -8.98 1.55
CA ARG A 316 12.12 -9.55 1.58
C ARG A 316 12.62 -9.76 3.00
N LEU A 317 12.30 -8.82 3.91
CA LEU A 317 12.68 -8.92 5.32
C LEU A 317 11.83 -9.93 6.10
N GLU A 318 10.52 -9.97 5.84
CA GLU A 318 9.56 -10.83 6.55
C GLU A 318 8.60 -11.54 5.58
N PRO A 319 9.10 -12.51 4.78
CA PRO A 319 8.35 -13.11 3.67
C PRO A 319 7.13 -13.91 4.11
N ASP A 320 7.16 -14.44 5.33
CA ASP A 320 6.10 -15.32 5.87
C ASP A 320 4.99 -14.55 6.59
N VAL A 321 4.99 -13.22 6.57
CA VAL A 321 3.93 -12.41 7.18
C VAL A 321 2.80 -12.23 6.16
N ASP A 322 1.79 -13.09 6.25
CA ASP A 322 0.63 -13.12 5.32
C ASP A 322 -0.06 -11.76 5.17
N GLY A 323 -0.12 -10.98 6.26
CA GLY A 323 -0.69 -9.64 6.25
C GLY A 323 0.02 -8.69 5.30
N TYR A 324 1.35 -8.78 5.20
CA TYR A 324 2.14 -7.94 4.30
C TYR A 324 1.94 -8.37 2.83
N ARG A 325 1.91 -9.68 2.55
CA ARG A 325 1.64 -10.19 1.20
C ARG A 325 0.26 -9.78 0.72
N THR A 326 -0.74 -9.85 1.60
CA THR A 326 -2.11 -9.46 1.31
C THR A 326 -2.22 -7.96 1.00
N LEU A 327 -1.57 -7.11 1.79
CA LEU A 327 -1.57 -5.66 1.53
C LEU A 327 -0.92 -5.32 0.20
N TYR A 328 0.25 -5.91 -0.08
CA TYR A 328 0.93 -5.67 -1.35
C TYR A 328 0.09 -6.13 -2.54
N ALA A 329 -0.51 -7.32 -2.47
CA ALA A 329 -1.38 -7.82 -3.52
C ALA A 329 -2.61 -6.93 -3.75
N ARG A 330 -3.25 -6.43 -2.68
CA ARG A 330 -4.36 -5.48 -2.80
C ARG A 330 -3.94 -4.18 -3.49
N TYR A 331 -2.79 -3.64 -3.09
CA TYR A 331 -2.25 -2.45 -3.72
C TYR A 331 -1.96 -2.66 -5.22
N LEU A 332 -1.28 -3.76 -5.57
CA LEU A 332 -1.01 -4.12 -6.96
C LEU A 332 -2.29 -4.22 -7.79
N SER A 333 -3.35 -4.85 -7.25
CA SER A 333 -4.65 -4.91 -7.92
C SER A 333 -5.28 -3.52 -8.11
N ARG A 334 -5.21 -2.63 -7.10
CA ARG A 334 -5.72 -1.25 -7.21
C ARG A 334 -5.05 -0.44 -8.32
N ILE A 335 -3.78 -0.68 -8.60
CA ILE A 335 -3.03 0.03 -9.64
C ILE A 335 -3.05 -0.67 -11.00
N GLY A 336 -3.81 -1.77 -11.14
CA GLY A 336 -4.01 -2.51 -12.39
C GLY A 336 -2.96 -3.58 -12.67
N LEU A 337 -2.20 -4.01 -11.66
CA LEU A 337 -1.18 -5.07 -11.74
C LEU A 337 -1.68 -6.39 -11.15
N ASP A 338 -2.86 -6.84 -11.57
CA ASP A 338 -3.52 -8.03 -11.04
C ASP A 338 -2.65 -9.30 -11.16
N ASP A 339 -1.89 -9.46 -12.25
CA ASP A 339 -0.99 -10.61 -12.43
C ASP A 339 0.14 -10.66 -11.39
N GLU A 340 0.64 -9.49 -10.96
CA GLU A 340 1.61 -9.41 -9.88
C GLU A 340 0.93 -9.71 -8.55
N ALA A 341 -0.27 -9.15 -8.32
CA ALA A 341 -1.05 -9.39 -7.11
C ALA A 341 -1.30 -10.90 -6.89
N ILE A 342 -1.70 -11.60 -7.94
CA ILE A 342 -1.91 -13.06 -7.93
C ILE A 342 -0.60 -13.79 -7.60
N ARG A 343 0.53 -13.38 -8.20
CA ARG A 343 1.83 -14.03 -7.98
C ARG A 343 2.33 -13.89 -6.55
N ILE A 344 2.10 -12.74 -5.92
CA ILE A 344 2.49 -12.49 -4.52
C ILE A 344 1.69 -13.34 -3.53
N LEU A 345 0.46 -13.76 -3.89
CA LEU A 345 -0.37 -14.60 -3.05
C LEU A 345 -0.13 -16.11 -3.21
N LYS A 346 0.64 -16.53 -4.23
CA LYS A 346 1.13 -17.91 -4.39
C LYS A 346 2.32 -18.15 -3.47
#